data_AF-A0A382I8N2-F1
#
_entry.id   AF-A0A382I8N2-F1
#
_cell.length_a   1.000
_cell.length_b   1.000
_cell.length_c   1.000
_cell.angle_alpha   90.00
_cell.angle_beta   90.00
_cell.angle_gamma   90.00
#
_symmetry.space_group_name_H-M   'P 1'
#
loop_
_entity.id
_entity.type
_entity.pdbx_description
1 polymer ?
#
loop_
_entity_poly.entity_id
_entity_poly.type
_entity_poly.pdbx_seq_one_letter_code
_entity_poly.pdbx_strand_id
1 'polypeptide(L)' 'MNLIIDIGNTNAKIAVFDHDNIVEADTIKTSNIIEGINKFTQKYK' A
#
# COMPACT_ATOMS: atom_id res chain seq x y z
N MET A 1 1.62 -7.51 -10.85
CA MET A 1 1.06 -6.51 -9.92
C MET A 1 2.20 -5.71 -9.33
N ASN A 2 2.02 -4.39 -9.20
CA ASN A 2 3.02 -3.48 -8.61
C ASN A 2 2.46 -2.89 -7.32
N LEU A 3 3.28 -2.78 -6.29
CA LEU A 3 2.96 -2.07 -5.05
C LEU A 3 3.60 -0.68 -5.10
N ILE A 4 2.77 0.36 -5.05
CA ILE A 4 3.21 1.75 -4.94
C ILE A 4 2.96 2.22 -3.50
N ILE A 5 3.96 2.86 -2.92
CA ILE A 5 3.91 3.39 -1.56
C ILE A 5 4.34 4.85 -1.60
N ASP A 6 3.43 5.74 -1.24
CA ASP A 6 3.68 7.17 -1.03
C ASP A 6 3.73 7.45 0.47
N ILE A 7 4.88 7.90 0.97
CA ILE A 7 5.16 8.04 2.40
C ILE A 7 5.11 9.52 2.78
N GLY A 8 4.08 9.91 3.52
CA GLY A 8 4.02 11.18 4.23
C GLY A 8 4.37 11.04 5.71
N ASN A 9 4.49 12.18 6.41
CA ASN A 9 4.83 12.19 7.84
C ASN A 9 3.74 11.56 8.73
N THR A 10 2.48 11.87 8.45
CA THR A 10 1.35 11.42 9.29
C THR A 10 0.67 10.18 8.72
N ASN A 11 0.53 10.13 7.39
CA ASN A 11 -0.11 9.04 6.68
C ASN A 11 0.75 8.61 5.49
N ALA A 12 0.71 7.32 5.18
CA ALA A 12 1.20 6.76 3.95
C ALA A 12 0.01 6.28 3.11
N LYS A 13 0.14 6.39 1.79
CA LYS A 13 -0.81 5.80 0.84
C LYS A 13 -0.15 4.59 0.22
N ILE A 14 -0.86 3.46 0.22
CA ILE A 14 -0.42 2.23 -0.43
C ILE A 14 -1.43 1.89 -1.51
N ALA A 15 -0.96 1.55 -2.70
CA ALA A 15 -1.81 1.11 -3.79
C ALA A 15 -1.20 -0.08 -4.52
N VAL A 16 -2.05 -1.04 -4.90
CA VAL A 16 -1.69 -2.17 -5.77
C VAL A 16 -2.24 -1.87 -7.15
N PHE A 17 -1.36 -1.99 -8.14
CA PHE A 17 -1.66 -1.84 -9.55
C PHE A 17 -1.59 -3.18 -10.27
N ASP A 18 -2.55 -3.43 -11.14
CA ASP A 18 -2.47 -4.44 -12.18
C ASP A 18 -2.50 -3.73 -13.54
N HIS A 19 -1.39 -3.80 -14.26
CA HIS A 19 -1.12 -2.95 -15.43
C HIS A 19 -1.37 -1.47 -15.08
N ASP A 20 -2.29 -0.81 -15.77
CA ASP A 20 -2.61 0.62 -15.59
C ASP A 20 -3.78 0.86 -14.61
N ASN A 21 -4.30 -0.19 -13.98
CA ASN A 21 -5.48 -0.10 -13.12
C ASN A 21 -5.11 -0.26 -11.64
N ILE A 22 -5.67 0.61 -10.80
CA ILE A 22 -5.63 0.45 -9.35
C ILE A 22 -6.64 -0.63 -8.96
N VAL A 23 -6.15 -1.72 -8.35
CA VAL A 23 -7.00 -2.82 -7.88
C VAL A 23 -7.30 -2.72 -6.39
N GLU A 24 -6.43 -2.08 -5.61
CA GLU A 24 -6.68 -1.74 -4.21
C GLU A 24 -5.84 -0.54 -3.81
N ALA A 25 -6.37 0.32 -2.93
CA ALA A 25 -5.62 1.39 -2.30
C ALA A 25 -6.09 1.61 -0.87
N ASP A 26 -5.17 1.97 0.01
CA ASP A 26 -5.45 2.27 1.40
C ASP A 26 -4.60 3.45 1.89
N THR A 27 -5.11 4.18 2.88
CA THR A 27 -4.36 5.22 3.59
C THR A 27 -4.17 4.78 5.03
N ILE A 28 -2.92 4.56 5.41
CA ILE A 28 -2.55 4.09 6.74
C ILE A 28 -1.72 5.13 7.47
N LYS A 29 -1.71 5.06 8.80
CA LYS A 29 -0.77 5.87 9.59
C LYS A 29 0.65 5.46 9.26
N THR A 30 1.53 6.44 9.08
CA THR A 30 2.96 6.18 8.80
C THR A 30 3.60 5.38 9.93
N SER A 31 3.14 5.56 11.17
CA SER A 31 3.57 4.76 12.33
C SER A 31 3.30 3.26 12.17
N ASN A 32 2.33 2.88 11.35
CA ASN A 32 1.87 1.50 11.16
C ASN A 32 2.17 1.00 9.73
N ILE A 33 3.10 1.65 9.02
CA ILE A 33 3.33 1.39 7.59
C ILE A 33 3.76 -0.06 7.31
N ILE A 34 4.56 -0.66 8.20
CA ILE A 34 5.05 -2.03 8.05
C ILE A 34 3.91 -3.05 8.12
N GLU A 35 2.98 -2.90 9.07
CA GLU A 35 1.78 -3.75 9.15
C GLU A 35 0.91 -3.60 7.89
N GLY A 36 0.72 -2.36 7.42
CA GLY A 36 0.00 -2.10 6.19
C GLY A 36 0.65 -2.80 5.00
N ILE A 37 1.96 -2.64 4.79
CA ILE A 37 2.69 -3.31 3.70
C ILE A 37 2.53 -4.82 3.80
N ASN A 38 2.67 -5.41 5.00
CA ASN A 38 2.54 -6.85 5.21
C ASN A 38 1.14 -7.38 4.84
N LYS A 39 0.08 -6.63 5.15
CA LYS A 39 -1.29 -6.97 4.75
C LYS A 39 -1.42 -7.10 3.23
N PHE A 40 -0.83 -6.16 2.48
CA PHE A 40 -0.85 -6.18 1.01
C PHE A 40 0.03 -7.30 0.42
N THR A 41 1.26 -7.47 0.92
CA THR A 41 2.19 -8.49 0.39
C THR A 41 1.72 -9.91 0.68
N GLN A 42 0.98 -10.15 1.78
CA GLN A 42 0.37 -11.46 2.06
C GLN A 42 -0.83 -11.75 1.16
N LYS A 43 -1.65 -10.73 0.85
CA LYS A 43 -2.86 -10.89 0.02
C LYS A 43 -2.54 -11.14 -1.45
N TYR A 44 -1.50 -10.49 -1.96
CA TYR A 44 -1.12 -10.50 -3.38
C TYR A 44 0.16 -11.30 -3.66
N LYS A 45 0.47 -12.27 -2.79
CA LYS A 45 1.63 -13.15 -2.88
C LYS A 45 1.57 -14.09 -4.08
#